data_AF-A0A812Q801-F1
#
_entry.id   AF-A0A812Q801-F1
#
_cell.length_a   1.000
_cell.length_b   1.000
_cell.length_c   1.000
_cell.angle_alpha   90.00
_cell.angle_beta   90.00
_cell.angle_gamma   90.00
#
_symmetry.space_group_name_H-M   'P 1'
#
loop_
_entity.id
_entity.type
_entity.pdbx_description
1 polymer ?
#
loop_
_entity_poly.entity_id
_entity_poly.type
_entity_poly.pdbx_seq_one_letter_code
_entity_poly.pdbx_strand_id
1 'polypeptide(L)'
;MPLDITRVGRKSYVTTRGLAEVLEAVKKHGLPSTTSRSDIKRKRSARANVMTPYGHVIQQWRLQTEDGGTVAIDYCHPAALVWHLCSSSEPLQNLLLERMGLEPCSLAAPWRVVFYSDEITPGNQLRSRNPRKLQAIYFSFANLGSAALGKEKSWFLLCAVRSKTVQSLQSGMGQLCRAAMLSFRTHGADLSSGIQLYCGESRPVLCAQLGILLSDESALKYMANNKGASGKLPCVLCRNVIHRRYKPEKMREPLVTHTDINYDHFILHTQKSLAETAEYLETQSRTLNKGAMQDLQTKLGFNHAPLGILASSGYLEMLYGMVRK
;
A
#
# COMPACT_ATOMS: atom_id res chain seq x y z
N MET A 1 -1.48 4.29 -50.96
CA MET A 1 -1.97 2.99 -50.47
C MET A 1 -2.90 3.23 -49.29
N PRO A 2 -4.12 2.66 -49.29
CA PRO A 2 -4.98 2.69 -48.10
C PRO A 2 -4.31 1.95 -46.94
N LEU A 3 -4.55 2.41 -45.73
CA LEU A 3 -4.00 1.83 -44.50
C LEU A 3 -4.55 0.41 -44.31
N ASP A 4 -3.70 -0.61 -44.32
CA ASP A 4 -4.09 -1.99 -43.99
C ASP A 4 -4.29 -2.13 -42.47
N ILE A 5 -5.56 -2.05 -42.04
CA ILE A 5 -5.97 -2.12 -40.64
C ILE A 5 -5.51 -3.41 -39.95
N THR A 6 -5.31 -4.50 -40.69
CA THR A 6 -4.88 -5.79 -40.12
C THR A 6 -3.44 -5.78 -39.63
N ARG A 7 -2.64 -4.79 -40.07
CA ARG A 7 -1.23 -4.60 -39.72
C ARG A 7 -0.98 -3.45 -38.73
N VAL A 8 -1.96 -2.56 -38.54
CA VAL A 8 -1.86 -1.44 -37.60
C VAL A 8 -1.82 -1.95 -36.16
N GLY A 9 -0.95 -1.40 -35.32
CA GLY A 9 -0.90 -1.71 -33.89
C GLY A 9 -0.24 -3.05 -33.50
N ARG A 10 0.07 -3.95 -34.46
CA ARG A 10 0.75 -5.24 -34.18
C ARG A 10 2.07 -5.10 -33.42
N LYS A 11 2.87 -4.07 -33.73
CA LYS A 11 4.14 -3.76 -33.03
C LYS A 11 3.95 -3.08 -31.67
N SER A 12 2.73 -2.62 -31.39
CA SER A 12 2.40 -1.80 -30.21
C SER A 12 1.57 -2.55 -29.17
N TYR A 13 1.33 -3.86 -29.37
CA TYR A 13 0.56 -4.72 -28.47
C TYR A 13 -0.85 -4.18 -28.16
N VAL A 14 -1.45 -3.43 -29.09
CA VAL A 14 -2.84 -2.94 -28.95
C VAL A 14 -3.77 -4.10 -29.27
N THR A 15 -4.73 -4.38 -28.39
CA THR A 15 -5.75 -5.41 -28.65
C THR A 15 -6.66 -5.00 -29.79
N THR A 16 -7.26 -5.94 -30.52
CA THR A 16 -8.19 -5.62 -31.63
C THR A 16 -9.33 -4.71 -31.17
N ARG A 17 -9.87 -4.96 -29.97
CA ARG A 17 -10.88 -4.11 -29.34
C ARG A 17 -10.35 -2.70 -29.05
N GLY A 18 -9.17 -2.58 -28.44
CA GLY A 18 -8.56 -1.28 -28.17
C GLY A 18 -8.25 -0.49 -29.44
N LEU A 19 -7.86 -1.18 -30.52
CA LEU A 19 -7.66 -0.55 -31.83
C LEU A 19 -8.99 -0.03 -32.41
N ALA A 20 -10.05 -0.83 -32.35
CA ALA A 20 -11.38 -0.42 -32.81
C ALA A 20 -11.90 0.80 -32.04
N GLU A 21 -11.76 0.81 -30.70
CA GLU A 21 -12.17 1.95 -29.86
C GLU A 21 -11.37 3.23 -30.17
N VAL A 22 -10.06 3.12 -30.40
CA VAL A 22 -9.22 4.26 -30.80
C VAL A 22 -9.65 4.80 -32.16
N LEU A 23 -9.92 3.93 -33.13
CA LEU A 23 -10.34 4.34 -34.49
C LEU A 23 -11.71 5.01 -34.48
N GLU A 24 -12.68 4.49 -33.71
CA GLU A 24 -13.99 5.13 -33.54
C GLU A 24 -13.87 6.50 -32.86
N ALA A 25 -13.02 6.63 -31.84
CA ALA A 25 -12.76 7.93 -31.22
C ALA A 25 -12.17 8.94 -32.21
N VAL A 26 -11.22 8.52 -33.05
CA VAL A 26 -10.63 9.37 -34.11
C VAL A 26 -11.67 9.72 -35.17
N LYS A 27 -12.54 8.78 -35.56
CA LYS A 27 -13.63 9.03 -36.52
C LYS A 27 -14.63 10.06 -35.97
N LYS A 28 -14.97 9.98 -34.68
CA LYS A 28 -15.92 10.87 -34.01
C LYS A 28 -15.36 12.27 -33.71
N HIS A 29 -14.09 12.35 -33.31
CA HIS A 29 -13.50 13.58 -32.78
C HIS A 29 -12.40 14.18 -33.65
N GLY A 30 -12.07 13.53 -34.77
CA GLY A 30 -10.93 13.88 -35.61
C GLY A 30 -9.60 13.37 -35.05
N LEU A 31 -8.54 13.57 -35.83
CA LEU A 31 -7.18 13.29 -35.37
C LEU A 31 -6.77 14.28 -34.27
N PRO A 32 -6.10 13.82 -33.19
CA PRO A 32 -5.58 14.73 -32.19
C PRO A 32 -4.51 15.64 -32.79
N SER A 33 -4.43 16.88 -32.28
CA SER A 33 -3.42 17.87 -32.73
C SER A 33 -1.97 17.44 -32.53
N THR A 34 -1.72 16.41 -31.71
CA THR A 34 -0.39 15.85 -31.45
C THR A 34 -0.48 14.34 -31.31
N THR A 35 0.41 13.59 -31.96
CA THR A 35 0.50 12.12 -31.86
C THR A 35 1.79 11.64 -31.19
N SER A 36 2.69 12.56 -30.80
CA SER A 36 3.96 12.22 -30.19
C SER A 36 3.78 11.67 -28.77
N ARG A 37 4.59 10.67 -28.40
CA ARG A 37 4.57 10.08 -27.04
C ARG A 37 4.91 11.11 -25.96
N SER A 38 5.81 12.04 -26.25
CA SER A 38 6.22 13.13 -25.34
C SER A 38 5.07 14.11 -25.08
N ASP A 39 4.35 14.53 -26.12
CA ASP A 39 3.20 15.43 -25.95
C ASP A 39 2.04 14.76 -25.22
N ILE A 40 1.76 13.48 -25.54
CA ILE A 40 0.77 12.69 -24.80
C ILE A 40 1.18 12.59 -23.33
N LYS A 41 2.44 12.31 -23.02
CA LYS A 41 2.95 12.27 -21.65
C LYS A 41 2.78 13.64 -20.97
N ARG A 42 3.18 14.73 -21.62
CA ARG A 42 3.08 16.10 -21.07
C ARG A 42 1.63 16.48 -20.79
N LYS A 43 0.71 16.25 -21.74
CA LYS A 43 -0.73 16.52 -21.58
C LYS A 43 -1.32 15.67 -20.45
N ARG A 44 -0.92 14.39 -20.33
CA ARG A 44 -1.34 13.53 -19.20
C ARG A 44 -0.81 14.02 -17.86
N SER A 45 0.48 14.39 -17.79
CA SER A 45 1.08 14.95 -16.57
C SER A 45 0.43 16.26 -16.16
N ALA A 46 0.15 17.15 -17.12
CA ALA A 46 -0.58 18.39 -16.86
C ALA A 46 -1.99 18.13 -16.33
N ARG A 47 -2.72 17.17 -16.94
CA ARG A 47 -4.06 16.76 -16.46
C ARG A 47 -4.01 16.08 -15.08
N ALA A 48 -2.91 15.42 -14.75
CA ALA A 48 -2.72 14.78 -13.45
C ALA A 48 -2.26 15.76 -12.36
N ASN A 49 -1.79 16.95 -12.74
CA ASN A 49 -1.37 18.01 -11.83
C ASN A 49 -2.57 18.80 -11.30
N VAL A 50 -3.53 18.11 -10.69
CA VAL A 50 -4.73 18.72 -10.14
C VAL A 50 -4.42 19.33 -8.78
N MET A 51 -4.74 20.61 -8.62
CA MET A 51 -4.68 21.31 -7.34
C MET A 51 -6.03 21.18 -6.61
N THR A 52 -5.97 20.85 -5.32
CA THR A 52 -7.13 20.75 -4.43
C THR A 52 -6.88 21.58 -3.16
N PRO A 53 -7.90 21.80 -2.31
CA PRO A 53 -7.69 22.43 -1.00
C PRO A 53 -6.68 21.70 -0.09
N TYR A 54 -6.43 20.40 -0.35
CA TYR A 54 -5.50 19.54 0.39
C TYR A 54 -4.15 19.36 -0.32
N GLY A 55 -3.81 20.27 -1.23
CA GLY A 55 -2.61 20.18 -2.04
C GLY A 55 -2.81 19.43 -3.36
N HIS A 56 -1.72 19.15 -4.07
CA HIS A 56 -1.77 18.48 -5.37
C HIS A 56 -2.19 17.02 -5.18
N VAL A 57 -2.95 16.47 -6.13
CA VAL A 57 -3.33 15.06 -6.10
C VAL A 57 -2.09 14.18 -6.16
N ILE A 58 -1.16 14.45 -7.08
CA ILE A 58 0.14 13.76 -7.13
C ILE A 58 1.17 14.57 -6.34
N GLN A 59 1.79 13.91 -5.37
CA GLN A 59 2.87 14.45 -4.55
C GLN A 59 4.04 13.47 -4.53
N GLN A 60 5.14 13.85 -3.89
CA GLN A 60 6.36 13.03 -3.86
C GLN A 60 6.83 12.77 -2.44
N TRP A 61 7.12 11.51 -2.14
CA TRP A 61 7.98 11.17 -1.01
C TRP A 61 9.45 11.25 -1.44
N ARG A 62 10.33 11.64 -0.54
CA ARG A 62 11.78 11.47 -0.67
C ARG A 62 12.23 10.40 0.30
N LEU A 63 12.51 9.20 -0.19
CA LEU A 63 12.86 8.04 0.63
C LEU A 63 14.36 7.76 0.54
N GLN A 64 14.97 7.42 1.68
CA GLN A 64 16.39 7.08 1.79
C GLN A 64 16.71 5.74 1.13
N THR A 65 17.84 5.68 0.44
CA THR A 65 18.38 4.48 -0.20
C THR A 65 19.51 3.86 0.63
N GLU A 66 19.80 2.58 0.41
CA GLU A 66 20.84 1.85 1.15
C GLU A 66 22.25 2.47 1.01
N ASP A 67 22.51 3.17 -0.10
CA ASP A 67 23.77 3.88 -0.38
C ASP A 67 23.86 5.27 0.27
N GLY A 68 22.89 5.65 1.11
CA GLY A 68 22.82 6.94 1.78
C GLY A 68 22.21 8.07 0.94
N GLY A 69 21.80 7.78 -0.29
CA GLY A 69 21.08 8.71 -1.15
C GLY A 69 19.58 8.85 -0.82
N THR A 70 18.85 9.52 -1.72
CA THR A 70 17.38 9.55 -1.69
C THR A 70 16.79 9.35 -3.07
N VAL A 71 15.61 8.75 -3.13
CA VAL A 71 14.81 8.60 -4.35
C VAL A 71 13.45 9.27 -4.17
N ALA A 72 13.01 9.99 -5.20
CA ALA A 72 11.67 10.56 -5.26
C ALA A 72 10.68 9.51 -5.76
N ILE A 73 9.57 9.35 -5.03
CA ILE A 73 8.49 8.43 -5.38
C ILE A 73 7.18 9.20 -5.44
N ASP A 74 6.54 9.18 -6.61
CA ASP A 74 5.22 9.77 -6.82
C ASP A 74 4.14 8.94 -6.11
N TYR A 75 3.20 9.62 -5.48
CA TYR A 75 2.01 9.02 -4.88
C TYR A 75 0.81 9.95 -5.03
N CYS A 76 -0.39 9.37 -4.98
CA CYS A 76 -1.63 10.11 -4.90
C CYS A 76 -1.93 10.43 -3.43
N HIS A 77 -1.93 11.69 -3.04
CA HIS A 77 -2.23 12.08 -1.66
C HIS A 77 -3.69 11.74 -1.30
N PRO A 78 -3.96 10.94 -0.25
CA PRO A 78 -5.30 10.41 0.03
C PRO A 78 -6.40 11.48 0.09
N ALA A 79 -6.21 12.54 0.89
CA ALA A 79 -7.20 13.61 1.03
C ALA A 79 -7.48 14.35 -0.29
N ALA A 80 -6.42 14.79 -0.98
CA ALA A 80 -6.52 15.46 -2.27
C ALA A 80 -7.18 14.57 -3.33
N LEU A 81 -6.80 13.29 -3.40
CA LEU A 81 -7.36 12.33 -4.33
C LEU A 81 -8.87 12.12 -4.09
N VAL A 82 -9.26 11.83 -2.84
CA VAL A 82 -10.68 11.59 -2.51
C VAL A 82 -11.50 12.85 -2.78
N TRP A 83 -11.03 14.02 -2.37
CA TRP A 83 -11.70 15.29 -2.67
C TRP A 83 -11.89 15.51 -4.18
N HIS A 84 -10.82 15.28 -4.96
CA HIS A 84 -10.87 15.45 -6.41
C HIS A 84 -11.83 14.46 -7.07
N LEU A 85 -11.82 13.20 -6.66
CA LEU A 85 -12.72 12.20 -7.24
C LEU A 85 -14.18 12.46 -6.84
N CYS A 86 -14.47 12.90 -5.61
CA CYS A 86 -15.82 13.31 -5.19
C CYS A 86 -16.37 14.49 -6.01
N SER A 87 -15.50 15.43 -6.38
CA SER A 87 -15.89 16.62 -7.16
C SER A 87 -16.04 16.35 -8.67
N SER A 88 -15.48 15.24 -9.17
CA SER A 88 -15.44 14.95 -10.61
C SER A 88 -16.11 13.64 -11.04
N SER A 89 -16.49 12.78 -10.10
CA SER A 89 -17.11 11.48 -10.35
C SER A 89 -18.44 11.36 -9.61
N GLU A 90 -19.53 11.63 -10.32
CA GLU A 90 -20.90 11.48 -9.80
C GLU A 90 -21.17 10.06 -9.23
N PRO A 91 -20.75 8.95 -9.87
CA PRO A 91 -20.96 7.62 -9.29
C PRO A 91 -20.25 7.39 -7.95
N LEU A 92 -19.04 7.94 -7.78
CA LEU A 92 -18.31 7.84 -6.51
C LEU A 92 -18.94 8.76 -5.45
N GLN A 93 -19.32 9.96 -5.85
CA GLN A 93 -20.02 10.92 -5.00
C GLN A 93 -21.30 10.30 -4.41
N ASN A 94 -22.15 9.73 -5.26
CA ASN A 94 -23.39 9.09 -4.84
C ASN A 94 -23.13 7.91 -3.91
N LEU A 95 -22.15 7.05 -4.23
CA LEU A 95 -21.75 5.96 -3.36
C LEU A 95 -21.30 6.48 -1.98
N LEU A 96 -20.47 7.51 -1.92
CA LEU A 96 -19.98 8.04 -0.64
C LEU A 96 -21.10 8.66 0.18
N LEU A 97 -21.99 9.46 -0.44
CA LEU A 97 -23.12 10.07 0.25
C LEU A 97 -24.10 9.03 0.77
N GLU A 98 -24.45 8.02 -0.04
CA GLU A 98 -25.29 6.89 0.37
C GLU A 98 -24.68 6.18 1.58
N ARG A 99 -23.39 5.84 1.50
CA ARG A 99 -22.70 5.13 2.58
C ARG A 99 -22.52 5.99 3.83
N MET A 100 -22.36 7.30 3.71
CA MET A 100 -22.35 8.24 4.86
C MET A 100 -23.74 8.39 5.49
N GLY A 101 -24.82 8.24 4.72
CA GLY A 101 -26.18 8.20 5.27
C GLY A 101 -26.46 6.92 6.06
N LEU A 102 -25.93 5.78 5.62
CA LEU A 102 -26.09 4.48 6.29
C LEU A 102 -25.12 4.28 7.47
N GLU A 103 -23.86 4.72 7.30
CA GLU A 103 -22.79 4.63 8.30
C GLU A 103 -22.13 6.01 8.43
N PRO A 104 -22.71 6.93 9.23
CA PRO A 104 -22.15 8.27 9.43
C PRO A 104 -20.71 8.21 9.96
N CYS A 105 -19.81 8.97 9.34
CA CYS A 105 -18.46 9.17 9.87
C CYS A 105 -18.41 10.39 10.78
N SER A 106 -17.71 10.27 11.91
CA SER A 106 -17.43 11.38 12.83
C SER A 106 -16.05 11.20 13.46
N LEU A 107 -15.59 12.18 14.25
CA LEU A 107 -14.36 12.03 15.03
C LEU A 107 -14.46 10.89 16.07
N ALA A 108 -15.66 10.67 16.63
CA ALA A 108 -15.90 9.59 17.60
C ALA A 108 -16.07 8.21 16.94
N ALA A 109 -16.52 8.19 15.68
CA ALA A 109 -16.71 6.98 14.89
C ALA A 109 -16.14 7.19 13.47
N PRO A 110 -14.80 7.25 13.32
CA PRO A 110 -14.19 7.44 12.01
C PRO A 110 -14.32 6.16 11.18
N TRP A 111 -14.43 6.31 9.87
CA TRP A 111 -14.35 5.20 8.94
C TRP A 111 -12.98 4.52 9.01
N ARG A 112 -12.93 3.23 8.64
CA ARG A 112 -11.68 2.46 8.62
C ARG A 112 -11.12 2.39 7.21
N VAL A 113 -9.92 2.91 7.01
CA VAL A 113 -9.17 2.74 5.77
C VAL A 113 -8.65 1.31 5.70
N VAL A 114 -8.92 0.66 4.57
CA VAL A 114 -8.33 -0.61 4.16
C VAL A 114 -7.11 -0.30 3.30
N PHE A 115 -5.94 -0.70 3.78
CA PHE A 115 -4.67 -0.53 3.09
C PHE A 115 -4.30 -1.86 2.44
N TYR A 116 -4.12 -1.87 1.12
CA TYR A 116 -3.84 -3.08 0.35
C TYR A 116 -2.53 -2.95 -0.41
N SER A 117 -1.66 -3.97 -0.30
CA SER A 117 -0.45 -4.07 -1.11
C SER A 117 -0.52 -5.29 -2.02
N ASP A 118 -0.07 -5.11 -3.26
CA ASP A 118 0.02 -6.15 -4.28
C ASP A 118 1.33 -6.08 -5.07
N GLU A 119 1.77 -7.23 -5.55
CA GLU A 119 2.97 -7.39 -6.36
C GLU A 119 2.61 -7.71 -7.82
N ILE A 120 2.79 -6.73 -8.69
CA ILE A 120 2.37 -6.84 -10.08
C ILE A 120 3.57 -7.23 -10.95
N THR A 121 3.44 -8.35 -11.65
CA THR A 121 4.48 -8.88 -12.54
C THR A 121 3.99 -8.91 -13.99
N PRO A 122 4.28 -7.86 -14.80
CA PRO A 122 3.81 -7.80 -16.17
C PRO A 122 4.50 -8.84 -17.07
N GLY A 123 3.72 -9.61 -17.84
CA GLY A 123 4.22 -10.61 -18.79
C GLY A 123 4.47 -11.97 -18.16
N ASN A 124 5.48 -12.70 -18.62
CA ASN A 124 5.80 -14.04 -18.12
C ASN A 124 6.35 -13.96 -16.68
N GLN A 125 5.58 -14.48 -15.73
CA GLN A 125 5.93 -14.54 -14.30
C GLN A 125 7.15 -15.44 -14.02
N LEU A 126 7.40 -16.46 -14.85
CA LEU A 126 8.51 -17.41 -14.69
C LEU A 126 9.84 -16.91 -15.24
N ARG A 127 9.88 -15.71 -15.84
CA ARG A 127 11.12 -15.17 -16.37
C ARG A 127 12.04 -14.75 -15.22
N SER A 128 13.28 -15.25 -15.23
CA SER A 128 14.29 -15.00 -14.20
C SER A 128 14.58 -13.52 -13.90
N ARG A 129 14.38 -12.63 -14.88
CA ARG A 129 14.46 -11.18 -14.71
C ARG A 129 13.18 -10.51 -15.16
N ASN A 130 12.48 -9.87 -14.22
CA ASN A 130 11.35 -9.00 -14.54
C ASN A 130 11.63 -7.54 -14.10
N PRO A 131 12.29 -6.72 -14.94
CA PRO A 131 12.59 -5.32 -14.59
C PRO A 131 11.35 -4.42 -14.55
N ARG A 132 10.19 -4.95 -14.96
CA ARG A 132 8.90 -4.25 -14.93
C ARG A 132 8.03 -4.68 -13.75
N LYS A 133 8.55 -5.52 -12.84
CA LYS A 133 7.88 -5.88 -11.60
C LYS A 133 7.63 -4.62 -10.76
N LEU A 134 6.42 -4.51 -10.21
CA LEU A 134 5.95 -3.37 -9.44
C LEU A 134 5.46 -3.83 -8.07
N GLN A 135 5.65 -2.98 -7.07
CA GLN A 135 4.89 -2.99 -5.82
C GLN A 135 3.83 -1.90 -5.94
N ALA A 136 2.57 -2.25 -5.79
CA ALA A 136 1.45 -1.32 -5.85
C ALA A 136 0.76 -1.27 -4.49
N ILE A 137 0.42 -0.06 -4.07
CA ILE A 137 -0.32 0.19 -2.84
C ILE A 137 -1.64 0.85 -3.22
N TYR A 138 -2.71 0.29 -2.70
CA TYR A 138 -4.07 0.75 -2.85
C TYR A 138 -4.68 1.03 -1.50
N PHE A 139 -5.75 1.83 -1.48
CA PHE A 139 -6.59 1.94 -0.31
C PHE A 139 -8.07 2.00 -0.67
N SER A 140 -8.91 1.70 0.31
CA SER A 140 -10.37 1.89 0.26
C SER A 140 -10.90 2.17 1.67
N PHE A 141 -12.21 2.28 1.84
CA PHE A 141 -12.85 2.41 3.14
C PHE A 141 -13.74 1.20 3.41
N ALA A 142 -13.54 0.54 4.56
CA ALA A 142 -14.31 -0.65 4.95
C ALA A 142 -15.82 -0.38 4.96
N ASN A 143 -16.18 0.85 5.33
CA ASN A 143 -17.55 1.36 5.43
C ASN A 143 -18.27 1.50 4.06
N LEU A 144 -17.57 1.32 2.93
CA LEU A 144 -18.23 1.20 1.63
C LEU A 144 -19.04 -0.09 1.49
N GLY A 145 -18.80 -1.09 2.35
CA GLY A 145 -19.49 -2.37 2.34
C GLY A 145 -18.92 -3.35 1.31
N SER A 146 -19.17 -4.65 1.55
CA SER A 146 -18.59 -5.76 0.78
C SER A 146 -18.91 -5.69 -0.72
N ALA A 147 -20.13 -5.29 -1.09
CA ALA A 147 -20.55 -5.18 -2.48
C ALA A 147 -19.77 -4.11 -3.27
N ALA A 148 -19.37 -3.01 -2.63
CA ALA A 148 -18.51 -2.00 -3.23
C ALA A 148 -17.05 -2.46 -3.24
N LEU A 149 -16.56 -2.97 -2.11
CA LEU A 149 -15.17 -3.43 -1.96
C LEU A 149 -14.81 -4.59 -2.90
N GLY A 150 -15.78 -5.39 -3.34
CA GLY A 150 -15.60 -6.41 -4.38
C GLY A 150 -15.38 -5.85 -5.79
N LYS A 151 -15.45 -4.53 -6.00
CA LYS A 151 -15.31 -3.87 -7.30
C LYS A 151 -14.04 -3.04 -7.34
N GLU A 152 -13.21 -3.24 -8.36
CA GLU A 152 -11.95 -2.50 -8.57
C GLU A 152 -12.14 -0.97 -8.51
N LYS A 153 -13.27 -0.46 -9.03
CA LYS A 153 -13.59 0.98 -9.02
C LYS A 153 -13.74 1.61 -7.63
N SER A 154 -13.85 0.80 -6.57
CA SER A 154 -13.92 1.27 -5.17
C SER A 154 -12.55 1.27 -4.49
N TRP A 155 -11.48 0.99 -5.23
CA TRP A 155 -10.10 1.03 -4.76
C TRP A 155 -9.34 2.19 -5.38
N PHE A 156 -8.67 2.95 -4.53
CA PHE A 156 -7.86 4.10 -4.91
C PHE A 156 -6.39 3.67 -5.01
N LEU A 157 -5.73 3.98 -6.12
CA LEU A 157 -4.29 3.77 -6.25
C LEU A 157 -3.55 4.85 -5.45
N LEU A 158 -2.79 4.43 -4.44
CA LEU A 158 -1.90 5.31 -3.68
C LEU A 158 -0.58 5.50 -4.40
N CYS A 159 0.12 4.41 -4.74
CA CYS A 159 1.37 4.48 -5.48
C CYS A 159 1.66 3.17 -6.22
N ALA A 160 2.51 3.25 -7.25
CA ALA A 160 3.04 2.09 -7.96
C ALA A 160 4.53 2.30 -8.22
N VAL A 161 5.36 1.46 -7.63
CA VAL A 161 6.83 1.62 -7.59
C VAL A 161 7.49 0.38 -8.17
N ARG A 162 8.56 0.55 -8.96
CA ARG A 162 9.33 -0.62 -9.44
C ARG A 162 9.93 -1.39 -8.27
N SER A 163 9.81 -2.71 -8.28
CA SER A 163 10.37 -3.55 -7.22
C SER A 163 11.89 -3.34 -7.06
N LYS A 164 12.60 -3.05 -8.15
CA LYS A 164 14.04 -2.67 -8.11
C LYS A 164 14.29 -1.40 -7.29
N THR A 165 13.41 -0.40 -7.41
CA THR A 165 13.50 0.84 -6.64
C THR A 165 13.15 0.60 -5.18
N VAL A 166 12.15 -0.23 -4.90
CA VAL A 166 11.82 -0.62 -3.51
C VAL A 166 12.99 -1.38 -2.87
N GLN A 167 13.65 -2.27 -3.61
CA GLN A 167 14.82 -3.01 -3.15
C GLN A 167 16.04 -2.13 -2.85
N SER A 168 16.14 -0.93 -3.42
CA SER A 168 17.23 0.01 -3.11
C SER A 168 16.94 0.90 -1.90
N LEU A 169 15.73 0.86 -1.33
CA LEU A 169 15.38 1.66 -0.15
C LEU A 169 16.01 1.07 1.11
N GLN A 170 16.44 1.91 2.05
CA GLN A 170 17.14 1.50 3.26
C GLN A 170 16.37 0.48 4.11
N SER A 171 15.03 0.57 4.16
CA SER A 171 14.18 -0.44 4.83
C SER A 171 13.17 -1.09 3.88
N GLY A 172 13.49 -1.09 2.57
CA GLY A 172 12.72 -1.75 1.53
C GLY A 172 11.24 -1.37 1.52
N MET A 173 10.39 -2.39 1.43
CA MET A 173 8.92 -2.23 1.43
C MET A 173 8.39 -1.63 2.73
N GLY A 174 9.04 -1.86 3.88
CA GLY A 174 8.61 -1.29 5.14
C GLY A 174 8.71 0.23 5.18
N GLN A 175 9.74 0.81 4.55
CA GLN A 175 9.87 2.27 4.42
C GLN A 175 8.83 2.87 3.49
N LEU A 176 8.57 2.20 2.35
CA LEU A 176 7.51 2.61 1.43
C LEU A 176 6.14 2.55 2.13
N CYS A 177 5.88 1.47 2.86
CA CYS A 177 4.65 1.28 3.62
C CYS A 177 4.49 2.36 4.70
N ARG A 178 5.55 2.64 5.47
CA ARG A 178 5.56 3.74 6.46
C ARG A 178 5.18 5.08 5.83
N ALA A 179 5.81 5.44 4.71
CA ALA A 179 5.54 6.70 4.02
C ALA A 179 4.09 6.76 3.48
N ALA A 180 3.63 5.65 2.90
CA ALA A 180 2.28 5.48 2.42
C ALA A 180 1.23 5.66 3.53
N MET A 181 1.45 5.06 4.69
CA MET A 181 0.53 5.17 5.82
C MET A 181 0.56 6.58 6.45
N LEU A 182 1.74 7.20 6.56
CA LEU A 182 1.88 8.59 7.04
C LEU A 182 1.12 9.61 6.18
N SER A 183 0.92 9.33 4.88
CA SER A 183 0.19 10.23 3.98
C SER A 183 -1.29 10.44 4.32
N PHE A 184 -1.86 9.62 5.22
CA PHE A 184 -3.23 9.79 5.72
C PHE A 184 -3.33 10.79 6.89
N ARG A 185 -2.18 11.19 7.46
CA ARG A 185 -2.05 12.02 8.67
C ARG A 185 -1.27 13.32 8.39
N THR A 186 -1.30 13.80 7.16
CA THR A 186 -0.59 15.02 6.76
C THR A 186 -1.21 16.25 7.43
N HIS A 187 -0.40 17.15 7.97
CA HIS A 187 -0.89 18.39 8.58
C HIS A 187 -1.77 19.19 7.61
N GLY A 188 -2.97 19.60 8.05
CA GLY A 188 -3.96 20.30 7.22
C GLY A 188 -4.74 19.41 6.24
N ALA A 189 -4.44 18.11 6.20
CA ALA A 189 -5.11 17.11 5.36
C ALA A 189 -5.19 15.74 6.07
N ASP A 190 -5.30 15.75 7.40
CA ASP A 190 -5.36 14.56 8.24
C ASP A 190 -6.78 13.98 8.22
N LEU A 191 -6.94 12.78 7.64
CA LEU A 191 -8.25 12.14 7.55
C LEU A 191 -8.83 11.81 8.93
N SER A 192 -8.00 11.56 9.93
CA SER A 192 -8.47 11.23 11.29
C SER A 192 -9.08 12.43 11.99
N SER A 193 -8.66 13.64 11.62
CA SER A 193 -9.24 14.91 12.09
C SER A 193 -10.40 15.38 11.21
N GLY A 194 -10.72 14.65 10.14
CA GLY A 194 -11.77 14.97 9.20
C GLY A 194 -11.31 15.86 8.06
N ILE A 195 -11.76 15.53 6.84
CA ILE A 195 -11.61 16.37 5.65
C ILE A 195 -12.99 16.70 5.08
N GLN A 196 -13.21 17.95 4.70
CA GLN A 196 -14.43 18.37 4.03
C GLN A 196 -14.34 18.00 2.54
N LEU A 197 -15.30 17.20 2.07
CA LEU A 197 -15.41 16.82 0.67
C LEU A 197 -16.28 17.82 -0.11
N TYR A 198 -16.08 17.85 -1.42
CA TYR A 198 -16.97 18.58 -2.33
C TYR A 198 -17.84 17.58 -3.09
N CYS A 199 -19.13 17.52 -2.72
CA CYS A 199 -20.11 16.61 -3.29
C CYS A 199 -21.30 17.38 -3.90
N GLY A 200 -21.04 18.23 -4.91
CA GLY A 200 -22.09 19.03 -5.57
C GLY A 200 -22.59 20.17 -4.69
N GLU A 201 -23.79 20.07 -4.13
CA GLU A 201 -24.32 21.01 -3.13
C GLU A 201 -23.93 20.58 -1.69
N SER A 202 -23.70 19.29 -1.46
CA SER A 202 -23.31 18.78 -0.16
C SER A 202 -21.81 18.96 0.13
N ARG A 203 -21.48 19.20 1.40
CA ARG A 203 -20.11 19.34 1.90
C ARG A 203 -19.87 18.41 3.09
N PRO A 204 -19.99 17.08 2.92
CA PRO A 204 -19.82 16.17 4.04
C PRO A 204 -18.36 16.18 4.54
N VAL A 205 -18.18 15.92 5.83
CA VAL A 205 -16.85 15.73 6.43
C VAL A 205 -16.57 14.24 6.52
N LEU A 206 -15.53 13.78 5.83
CA LEU A 206 -15.02 12.42 5.93
C LEU A 206 -13.98 12.35 7.05
N CYS A 207 -14.34 11.67 8.14
CA CYS A 207 -13.40 11.26 9.18
C CYS A 207 -13.01 9.80 8.94
N ALA A 208 -11.72 9.51 8.77
CA ALA A 208 -11.24 8.14 8.59
C ALA A 208 -9.87 7.93 9.23
N GLN A 209 -9.65 6.73 9.74
CA GLN A 209 -8.38 6.30 10.30
C GLN A 209 -7.94 4.98 9.66
N LEU A 210 -6.64 4.76 9.58
CA LEU A 210 -6.13 3.49 9.14
C LEU A 210 -6.59 2.38 10.10
N GLY A 211 -7.16 1.30 9.55
CA GLY A 211 -7.78 0.26 10.38
C GLY A 211 -7.57 -1.17 9.91
N ILE A 212 -7.32 -1.41 8.62
CA ILE A 212 -7.16 -2.76 8.07
C ILE A 212 -5.94 -2.80 7.17
N LEU A 213 -5.01 -3.72 7.44
CA LEU A 213 -3.91 -4.07 6.54
C LEU A 213 -4.26 -5.37 5.82
N LEU A 214 -4.46 -5.30 4.52
CA LEU A 214 -4.78 -6.43 3.66
C LEU A 214 -3.60 -6.70 2.72
N SER A 215 -3.15 -7.95 2.62
CA SER A 215 -2.21 -8.37 1.59
C SER A 215 -2.08 -9.90 1.62
N ASP A 216 -1.37 -10.46 0.64
CA ASP A 216 -0.94 -11.86 0.74
C ASP A 216 0.16 -12.03 1.82
N GLU A 217 0.50 -13.28 2.16
CA GLU A 217 1.54 -13.59 3.15
C GLU A 217 2.86 -12.88 2.83
N SER A 218 3.22 -12.87 1.54
CA SER A 218 4.53 -12.42 1.12
C SER A 218 4.68 -10.92 1.24
N ALA A 219 3.66 -10.15 0.87
CA ALA A 219 3.68 -8.71 0.97
C ALA A 219 3.45 -8.25 2.43
N LEU A 220 2.65 -8.95 3.24
CA LEU A 220 2.56 -8.70 4.69
C LEU A 220 3.95 -8.77 5.36
N LYS A 221 4.73 -9.82 5.06
CA LYS A 221 6.07 -9.97 5.67
C LYS A 221 7.01 -8.84 5.26
N TYR A 222 6.98 -8.41 4.00
CA TYR A 222 7.85 -7.35 3.52
C TYR A 222 7.46 -5.97 4.06
N MET A 223 6.15 -5.68 4.15
CA MET A 223 5.66 -4.43 4.75
C MET A 223 6.02 -4.32 6.23
N ALA A 224 5.93 -5.42 6.98
CA ALA A 224 6.27 -5.45 8.40
C ALA A 224 7.75 -5.71 8.69
N ASN A 225 8.59 -5.81 7.65
CA ASN A 225 9.98 -6.27 7.76
C ASN A 225 10.13 -7.58 8.54
N ASN A 226 9.12 -8.45 8.52
CA ASN A 226 9.11 -9.77 9.14
C ASN A 226 9.83 -10.79 8.24
N LYS A 227 10.45 -11.81 8.85
CA LYS A 227 11.20 -12.86 8.14
C LYS A 227 10.32 -13.98 7.58
N GLY A 228 9.05 -14.04 7.96
CA GLY A 228 8.12 -15.10 7.59
C GLY A 228 8.70 -16.47 7.87
N ALA A 229 8.55 -17.39 6.93
CA ALA A 229 9.13 -18.74 7.03
C ALA A 229 10.65 -18.78 7.25
N SER A 230 11.39 -17.72 6.92
CA SER A 230 12.85 -17.65 7.14
C SER A 230 13.23 -17.34 8.60
N GLY A 231 12.28 -16.92 9.44
CA GLY A 231 12.49 -16.69 10.86
C GLY A 231 12.19 -17.93 11.73
N LYS A 232 12.62 -17.89 13.00
CA LYS A 232 12.18 -18.85 14.02
C LYS A 232 10.76 -18.56 14.50
N LEU A 233 10.39 -17.28 14.56
CA LEU A 233 9.04 -16.78 14.83
C LEU A 233 8.46 -16.26 13.50
N PRO A 234 7.68 -17.06 12.77
CA PRO A 234 7.28 -16.72 11.39
C PRO A 234 6.06 -15.81 11.33
N CYS A 235 5.30 -15.67 12.41
CA CYS A 235 4.07 -14.88 12.42
C CYS A 235 4.40 -13.42 12.74
N VAL A 236 3.89 -12.49 11.93
CA VAL A 236 3.98 -11.05 12.21
C VAL A 236 3.16 -10.62 13.43
N LEU A 237 2.14 -11.40 13.80
CA LEU A 237 1.18 -11.07 14.86
C LEU A 237 1.46 -11.78 16.18
N CYS A 238 2.14 -12.94 16.18
CA CYS A 238 2.29 -13.77 17.37
C CYS A 238 3.71 -13.77 17.91
N ARG A 239 3.85 -13.60 19.23
CA ARG A 239 5.15 -13.55 19.92
C ARG A 239 5.67 -14.90 20.39
N ASN A 240 4.80 -15.91 20.49
CA ASN A 240 5.12 -17.22 21.05
C ASN A 240 5.03 -18.38 20.04
N VAL A 241 4.69 -18.08 18.79
CA VAL A 241 4.52 -19.09 17.75
C VAL A 241 5.87 -19.37 17.06
N ILE A 242 6.42 -20.56 17.29
CA ILE A 242 7.69 -21.01 16.71
C ILE A 242 7.48 -21.89 15.47
N HIS A 243 8.34 -21.73 14.47
CA HIS A 243 8.37 -22.61 13.31
C HIS A 243 8.77 -24.03 13.74
N ARG A 244 8.02 -25.06 13.31
CA ARG A 244 8.18 -26.47 13.75
C ARG A 244 9.60 -27.01 13.57
N ARG A 245 10.26 -26.64 12.47
CA ARG A 245 11.68 -26.98 12.19
C ARG A 245 12.68 -26.54 13.27
N TYR A 246 12.31 -25.55 14.09
CA TYR A 246 13.14 -25.03 15.17
C TYR A 246 12.58 -25.37 16.56
N LYS A 247 11.64 -26.32 16.64
CA LYS A 247 11.08 -26.79 17.91
C LYS A 247 12.23 -27.31 18.80
N PRO A 248 12.48 -26.73 19.99
CA PRO A 248 13.42 -27.31 20.95
C PRO A 248 12.91 -28.66 21.46
N GLU A 249 13.83 -29.52 21.94
CA GLU A 249 13.48 -30.81 22.55
C GLU A 249 12.48 -30.65 23.70
N LYS A 250 12.69 -29.63 24.54
CA LYS A 250 11.77 -29.21 25.59
C LYS A 250 11.19 -27.84 25.25
N MET A 251 9.91 -27.82 24.89
CA MET A 251 9.16 -26.58 24.73
C MET A 251 8.99 -25.94 26.11
N ARG A 252 9.43 -24.68 26.23
CA ARG A 252 9.15 -23.86 27.41
C ARG A 252 7.85 -23.11 27.17
N GLU A 253 6.93 -23.18 28.12
CA GLU A 253 5.75 -22.32 28.09
C GLU A 253 6.18 -20.84 28.03
N PRO A 254 5.45 -19.98 27.30
CA PRO A 254 4.21 -20.27 26.57
C PRO A 254 4.44 -20.59 25.08
N LEU A 255 5.61 -21.07 24.66
CA LEU A 255 5.87 -21.31 23.23
C LEU A 255 4.95 -22.41 22.67
N VAL A 256 4.42 -22.17 21.47
CA VAL A 256 3.65 -23.15 20.68
C VAL A 256 4.16 -23.19 19.26
N THR A 257 3.94 -24.30 18.56
CA THR A 257 4.34 -24.41 17.15
C THR A 257 3.33 -23.74 16.23
N HIS A 258 3.76 -23.20 15.08
CA HIS A 258 2.84 -22.66 14.04
C HIS A 258 1.86 -23.68 13.44
N THR A 259 2.00 -24.96 13.77
CA THR A 259 1.05 -26.03 13.40
C THR A 259 0.02 -26.30 14.48
N ASP A 260 0.05 -25.56 15.59
CA ASP A 260 -0.98 -25.62 16.63
C ASP A 260 -2.28 -25.03 16.07
N ILE A 261 -3.37 -25.77 16.27
CA ILE A 261 -4.71 -25.42 15.76
C ILE A 261 -5.55 -24.69 16.81
N ASN A 262 -5.09 -24.65 18.07
CA ASN A 262 -5.77 -23.91 19.12
C ASN A 262 -5.25 -22.47 19.17
N TYR A 263 -6.03 -21.56 18.60
CA TYR A 263 -5.71 -20.14 18.56
C TYR A 263 -5.67 -19.48 19.95
N ASP A 264 -6.30 -20.07 20.97
CA ASP A 264 -6.25 -19.54 22.34
C ASP A 264 -4.85 -19.65 22.96
N HIS A 265 -3.99 -20.51 22.41
CA HIS A 265 -2.60 -20.60 22.82
C HIS A 265 -1.74 -19.47 22.22
N PHE A 266 -2.25 -18.71 21.25
CA PHE A 266 -1.45 -17.74 20.51
C PHE A 266 -1.41 -16.42 21.28
N ILE A 267 -0.22 -16.02 21.69
CA ILE A 267 -0.01 -14.74 22.34
C ILE A 267 0.34 -13.73 21.27
N LEU A 268 -0.50 -12.71 21.15
CA LEU A 268 -0.35 -11.66 20.17
C LEU A 268 0.66 -10.62 20.62
N HIS A 269 1.33 -10.02 19.65
CA HIS A 269 2.20 -8.88 19.81
C HIS A 269 1.39 -7.63 20.14
N THR A 270 1.57 -7.03 21.31
CA THR A 270 1.07 -5.68 21.60
C THR A 270 1.93 -4.62 20.92
N GLN A 271 1.40 -3.40 20.81
CA GLN A 271 2.18 -2.23 20.40
C GLN A 271 3.48 -2.08 21.20
N LYS A 272 3.40 -2.21 22.53
CA LYS A 272 4.58 -2.16 23.38
C LYS A 272 5.59 -3.25 23.00
N SER A 273 5.16 -4.50 22.81
CA SER A 273 6.08 -5.60 22.49
C SER A 273 6.76 -5.46 21.11
N LEU A 274 6.08 -4.89 20.12
CA LEU A 274 6.67 -4.63 18.80
C LEU A 274 7.64 -3.46 18.84
N ALA A 275 7.33 -2.41 19.59
CA ALA A 275 8.23 -1.28 19.82
C ALA A 275 9.51 -1.73 20.55
N GLU A 276 9.38 -2.53 21.61
CA GLU A 276 10.52 -3.12 22.33
C GLU A 276 11.37 -4.00 21.41
N THR A 277 10.75 -4.76 20.50
CA THR A 277 11.47 -5.59 19.51
C THR A 277 12.27 -4.71 18.54
N ALA A 278 11.66 -3.64 18.03
CA ALA A 278 12.32 -2.71 17.12
C ALA A 278 13.48 -1.95 17.79
N GLU A 279 13.27 -1.48 19.02
CA GLU A 279 14.29 -0.79 19.83
C GLU A 279 15.45 -1.72 20.20
N TYR A 280 15.15 -2.97 20.54
CA TYR A 280 16.18 -3.97 20.81
C TYR A 280 17.01 -4.26 19.56
N LEU A 281 16.39 -4.44 18.40
CA LEU A 281 17.11 -4.61 17.13
C LEU A 281 17.98 -3.39 16.79
N GLU A 282 17.47 -2.17 16.99
CA GLU A 282 18.23 -0.93 16.78
C GLU A 282 19.45 -0.85 17.71
N THR A 283 19.27 -1.14 18.99
CA THR A 283 20.36 -1.12 19.98
C THR A 283 21.44 -2.15 19.63
N GLN A 284 21.04 -3.37 19.27
CA GLN A 284 21.98 -4.44 18.92
C GLN A 284 22.67 -4.19 17.57
N SER A 285 22.04 -3.46 16.65
CA SER A 285 22.65 -3.13 15.35
C SER A 285 23.94 -2.29 15.47
N ARG A 286 24.10 -1.57 16.59
CA ARG A 286 25.27 -0.71 16.87
C ARG A 286 26.46 -1.47 17.43
N THR A 287 26.25 -2.69 17.94
CA THR A 287 27.26 -3.46 18.65
C THR A 287 27.56 -4.80 17.99
N LEU A 288 26.56 -5.45 17.39
CA LEU A 288 26.69 -6.75 16.76
C LEU A 288 27.30 -6.63 15.36
N ASN A 289 28.16 -7.58 15.02
CA ASN A 289 28.59 -7.76 13.64
C ASN A 289 27.45 -8.30 12.75
N LYS A 290 27.64 -8.25 11.43
CA LYS A 290 26.64 -8.66 10.44
C LYS A 290 26.09 -10.08 10.65
N GLY A 291 26.96 -11.04 11.01
CA GLY A 291 26.56 -12.44 11.23
C GLY A 291 25.69 -12.61 12.47
N ALA A 292 26.13 -12.03 13.59
CA ALA A 292 25.38 -12.03 14.85
C ALA A 292 24.05 -11.30 14.71
N MET A 293 24.01 -10.19 13.96
CA MET A 293 22.78 -9.46 13.68
C MET A 293 21.81 -10.28 12.82
N GLN A 294 22.31 -11.03 11.83
CA GLN A 294 21.47 -11.91 11.02
C GLN A 294 20.85 -13.05 11.85
N ASP A 295 21.62 -13.65 12.75
CA ASP A 295 21.14 -14.67 13.68
C ASP A 295 20.09 -14.10 14.65
N LEU A 296 20.34 -12.93 15.25
CA LEU A 296 19.40 -12.25 16.13
C LEU A 296 18.05 -11.98 15.44
N GLN A 297 18.09 -11.36 14.26
CA GLN A 297 16.89 -11.11 13.45
C GLN A 297 16.14 -12.42 13.14
N THR A 298 16.87 -13.52 12.89
CA THR A 298 16.28 -14.85 12.61
C THR A 298 15.58 -15.41 13.85
N LYS A 299 16.18 -15.24 15.03
CA LYS A 299 15.57 -15.65 16.31
C LYS A 299 14.31 -14.86 16.62
N LEU A 300 14.34 -13.54 16.42
CA LEU A 300 13.21 -12.65 16.71
C LEU A 300 12.12 -12.66 15.63
N GLY A 301 12.43 -13.13 14.41
CA GLY A 301 11.48 -13.15 13.30
C GLY A 301 11.33 -11.80 12.58
N PHE A 302 12.06 -10.77 12.98
CA PHE A 302 12.01 -9.42 12.38
C PHE A 302 13.39 -8.97 11.90
N ASN A 303 13.40 -8.24 10.80
CA ASN A 303 14.60 -7.56 10.30
C ASN A 303 14.74 -6.19 10.98
N HIS A 304 15.98 -5.75 11.18
CA HIS A 304 16.27 -4.38 11.58
C HIS A 304 15.98 -3.45 10.40
N ALA A 305 15.04 -2.55 10.63
CA ALA A 305 14.46 -1.68 9.63
C ALA A 305 14.18 -0.32 10.27
N PRO A 306 15.20 0.55 10.42
CA PRO A 306 15.07 1.80 11.16
C PRO A 306 14.05 2.78 10.55
N LEU A 307 13.80 2.66 9.25
CA LEU A 307 12.78 3.43 8.54
C LEU A 307 11.52 2.61 8.23
N GLY A 308 11.39 1.40 8.78
CA GLY A 308 10.23 0.54 8.62
C GLY A 308 9.01 0.95 9.47
N ILE A 309 7.91 0.22 9.33
CA ILE A 309 6.66 0.51 10.03
C ILE A 309 6.77 0.33 11.55
N LEU A 310 7.57 -0.65 12.01
CA LEU A 310 7.73 -0.98 13.44
C LEU A 310 8.48 0.11 14.21
N ALA A 311 9.26 0.95 13.51
CA ALA A 311 9.99 2.07 14.07
C ALA A 311 9.14 3.36 14.20
N SER A 312 7.83 3.30 13.89
CA SER A 312 6.93 4.47 13.98
C SER A 312 5.91 4.29 15.10
N SER A 313 5.87 5.22 16.06
CA SER A 313 4.80 5.30 17.06
C SER A 313 3.46 5.56 16.36
N GLY A 314 2.46 4.71 16.62
CA GLY A 314 1.09 4.81 16.07
C GLY A 314 0.70 3.75 15.02
N TYR A 315 1.67 3.11 14.34
CA TYR A 315 1.39 2.16 13.24
C TYR A 315 1.17 0.72 13.70
N LEU A 316 1.48 0.47 14.97
CA LEU A 316 1.33 -0.81 15.63
C LEU A 316 -0.14 -1.11 16.01
N GLU A 317 -0.98 -0.09 16.17
CA GLU A 317 -2.43 -0.23 16.35
C GLU A 317 -3.09 -0.91 15.14
N MET A 318 -2.53 -0.73 13.92
CA MET A 318 -3.06 -1.35 12.71
C MET A 318 -2.69 -2.82 12.54
N LEU A 319 -1.46 -3.21 12.92
CA LEU A 319 -1.10 -4.63 13.00
C LEU A 319 -1.96 -5.33 14.06
N TYR A 320 -2.30 -4.63 15.15
CA TYR A 320 -3.20 -5.14 16.18
C TYR A 320 -4.68 -5.20 15.73
N GLY A 321 -5.11 -4.23 14.91
CA GLY A 321 -6.44 -4.21 14.28
C GLY A 321 -6.70 -5.38 13.34
N MET A 322 -5.66 -6.07 12.85
CA MET A 322 -5.79 -7.32 12.10
C MET A 322 -6.33 -8.49 12.94
N VAL A 323 -6.29 -8.39 14.28
CA VAL A 323 -6.63 -9.51 15.18
C VAL A 323 -7.97 -9.36 15.90
N ARG A 324 -8.56 -8.15 15.89
CA ARG A 324 -9.92 -7.98 16.41
C ARG A 324 -10.91 -8.39 15.32
N LYS A 325 -11.43 -9.62 15.44
CA LYS A 325 -12.72 -10.00 14.85
C LYS A 325 -13.82 -9.09 15.38
#